data_AF-A0AAN0KQV9-F1
#
_entry.id   AF-A0AAN0KQV9-F1
#
_cell.length_a   1.000
_cell.length_b   1.000
_cell.length_c   1.000
_cell.angle_alpha   90.00
_cell.angle_beta   90.00
_cell.angle_gamma   90.00
#
_symmetry.space_group_name_H-M   'P 1'
#
loop_
_entity.id
_entity.type
_entity.pdbx_description
1 polymer ?
#
loop_
_entity_poly.entity_id
_entity_poly.type
_entity_poly.pdbx_seq_one_letter_code
_entity_poly.pdbx_strand_id
1 'polypeptide(L)'
;MFALLAALPGIALAQEVLYLTPDKATPDNFNILTFTAGGLTNRFGEPGEGWVDGRGWLSQEAPLNPTIFDGKKLVVVTTVFEPLNVNQIEVLKTAMTTRPETAFVIFSDGCCAVSGNLTPIVKILNDATQWGISLPATQVGGKVAAPLNTASPYQASFSSLNPLQGAAYLTISNVPTPNALYLPQGTAVPVAAARTSAYGFFVPKSAMNGGSCTFLTADASPFGTDSNTTQARSNEIISAFAKAALDEDGACNQAVPDVDLAVSFTGPAALAATPQTYTLQVKNLGNTASTAQAMATVTLPVGYTAQPLPNGCTSLAAPQNGFACTVPPLAALTGQISYSIDVVRATGAAPATGTAFVNPVVNGETVTANNTSTLLFTTAADVRIDLAGLPASGKQGDAYSGSFQCTNSGTAAMANAVCTVTGLPAGVQIAACSSNGAAWTSPATIPEGQTVVCQVSGTATQESVFPVQGTGGSSTAAADVTIAAPTPDPVPTPVPEPAPQPVPEPEPVPEPGAAIPVPSLSQWGQWLLSGLLVALGLVVVRRKHGQH
;
A
#
# COMPACT_ATOMS: atom_id res chain seq x y z
N MET A 1 54.67 -2.09 -7.23
CA MET A 1 53.48 -2.97 -7.11
C MET A 1 52.58 -2.38 -6.03
N PHE A 2 51.74 -1.41 -6.38
CA PHE A 2 50.81 -0.79 -5.44
C PHE A 2 49.48 -1.54 -5.49
N ALA A 3 49.16 -2.27 -4.42
CA ALA A 3 47.82 -2.81 -4.22
C ALA A 3 46.95 -1.69 -3.64
N LEU A 4 45.98 -1.21 -4.42
CA LEU A 4 45.02 -0.21 -3.96
C LEU A 4 44.08 -0.89 -2.95
N LEU A 5 44.22 -0.55 -1.66
CA LEU A 5 43.31 -1.05 -0.63
C LEU A 5 41.95 -0.36 -0.83
N ALA A 6 41.00 -1.07 -1.45
CA ALA A 6 39.66 -0.56 -1.67
C ALA A 6 38.95 -0.41 -0.32
N ALA A 7 38.86 0.83 0.17
CA ALA A 7 38.01 1.15 1.31
C ALA A 7 36.56 0.86 0.93
N LEU A 8 35.99 -0.19 1.51
CA LEU A 8 34.55 -0.39 1.51
C LEU A 8 33.90 0.84 2.17
N PRO A 9 32.86 1.44 1.58
CA PRO A 9 32.10 2.47 2.28
C PRO A 9 31.44 1.81 3.49
N GLY A 10 31.90 2.19 4.69
CA GLY A 10 31.26 1.79 5.93
C GLY A 10 29.84 2.35 5.93
N ILE A 11 28.85 1.48 5.71
CA ILE A 11 27.45 1.83 5.93
C ILE A 11 27.32 2.12 7.42
N ALA A 12 27.12 3.39 7.76
CA ALA A 12 26.86 3.79 9.13
C ALA A 12 25.52 3.16 9.55
N LEU A 13 25.59 2.06 10.33
CA LEU A 13 24.44 1.52 11.01
C LEU A 13 23.96 2.59 11.99
N ALA A 14 22.74 3.08 11.76
CA ALA A 14 22.29 4.32 12.38
C ALA A 14 22.05 4.17 13.89
N GLN A 15 22.01 5.30 14.57
CA GLN A 15 21.65 5.43 15.99
C GLN A 15 20.15 5.10 16.19
N GLU A 16 19.73 3.85 16.00
CA GLU A 16 18.33 3.41 16.04
C GLU A 16 17.72 3.42 17.46
N VAL A 17 18.53 3.71 18.48
CA VAL A 17 18.12 3.82 19.88
C VAL A 17 18.26 5.26 20.37
N LEU A 18 17.28 5.73 21.15
CA LEU A 18 17.24 7.04 21.79
C LEU A 18 17.00 6.88 23.31
N TYR A 19 17.82 7.53 24.14
CA TYR A 19 17.64 7.57 25.59
C TYR A 19 17.19 8.98 26.01
N LEU A 20 16.11 9.09 26.78
CA LEU A 20 15.56 10.38 27.24
C LEU A 20 15.35 10.38 28.76
N THR A 21 15.71 11.49 29.40
CA THR A 21 15.44 11.72 30.83
C THR A 21 15.05 13.18 31.09
N PRO A 22 14.25 13.47 32.14
CA PRO A 22 14.09 14.82 32.66
C PRO A 22 15.35 15.21 33.45
N ASP A 23 15.77 14.34 34.35
CA ASP A 23 16.97 14.45 35.15
C ASP A 23 18.24 14.64 34.31
N LYS A 24 19.03 15.68 34.60
CA LYS A 24 20.49 15.59 34.43
C LYS A 24 21.08 14.74 35.58
N ALA A 25 22.26 14.17 35.36
CA ALA A 25 22.91 13.34 36.37
C ALA A 25 23.33 14.18 37.60
N THR A 26 22.53 14.09 38.66
CA THR A 26 22.77 14.64 40.00
C THR A 26 23.31 13.53 40.92
N PRO A 27 24.00 13.83 42.04
CA PRO A 27 24.52 12.79 42.93
C PRO A 27 23.48 11.75 43.38
N ASP A 28 22.23 12.17 43.58
CA ASP A 28 21.17 11.31 44.12
C ASP A 28 20.55 10.40 43.04
N ASN A 29 20.45 10.85 41.78
CA ASN A 29 19.97 10.02 40.65
C ASN A 29 21.11 9.32 39.87
N PHE A 30 22.38 9.65 40.17
CA PHE A 30 23.55 9.31 39.35
C PHE A 30 23.64 7.82 39.01
N ASN A 31 23.41 6.95 40.01
CA ASN A 31 23.55 5.51 39.87
C ASN A 31 22.52 4.93 38.89
N ILE A 32 21.26 5.36 38.99
CA ILE A 32 20.18 4.94 38.07
C ILE A 32 20.56 5.32 36.64
N LEU A 33 20.81 6.61 36.39
CA LEU A 33 21.06 7.09 35.03
C LEU A 33 22.35 6.54 34.42
N THR A 34 23.38 6.29 35.25
CA THR A 34 24.65 5.72 34.82
C THR A 34 24.52 4.23 34.52
N PHE A 35 23.82 3.46 35.36
CA PHE A 35 23.64 2.03 35.13
C PHE A 35 22.70 1.73 33.95
N THR A 36 21.64 2.53 33.74
CA THR A 36 20.82 2.46 32.52
C THR A 36 21.65 2.77 31.28
N ALA A 37 22.43 3.87 31.29
CA ALA A 37 23.31 4.24 30.16
C ALA A 37 24.40 3.18 29.90
N GLY A 38 25.01 2.61 30.94
CA GLY A 38 25.99 1.53 30.80
C GLY A 38 25.38 0.24 30.24
N GLY A 39 24.10 -0.04 30.55
CA GLY A 39 23.36 -1.16 29.96
C GLY A 39 23.06 -0.94 28.48
N LEU A 40 22.72 0.30 28.09
CA LEU A 40 22.59 0.71 26.68
C LEU A 40 23.92 0.57 25.95
N THR A 41 25.02 1.11 26.50
CA THR A 41 26.37 0.96 25.94
C THR A 41 26.77 -0.51 25.79
N ASN A 42 26.47 -1.36 26.77
CA ASN A 42 26.77 -2.79 26.68
C ASN A 42 25.96 -3.53 25.60
N ARG A 43 24.71 -3.12 25.33
CA ARG A 43 23.83 -3.78 24.36
C ARG A 43 23.94 -3.24 22.93
N PHE A 44 24.32 -1.97 22.77
CA PHE A 44 24.25 -1.24 21.50
C PHE A 44 25.56 -0.54 21.06
N GLY A 45 26.58 -0.44 21.92
CA GLY A 45 27.80 0.34 21.66
C GLY A 45 27.73 1.77 22.20
N GLU A 46 28.79 2.55 22.02
CA GLU A 46 28.94 3.87 22.67
C GLU A 46 27.90 4.92 22.22
N PRO A 47 27.54 5.89 23.08
CA PRO A 47 26.65 6.99 22.71
C PRO A 47 27.26 7.83 21.58
N GLY A 48 26.43 8.23 20.62
CA GLY A 48 26.84 8.87 19.38
C GLY A 48 27.16 7.89 18.24
N GLU A 49 27.44 6.61 18.55
CA GLU A 49 27.55 5.53 17.55
C GLU A 49 26.31 4.64 17.58
N GLY A 50 26.08 3.91 18.69
CA GLY A 50 24.96 2.98 18.82
C GLY A 50 23.63 3.62 19.21
N TRP A 51 23.66 4.70 20.00
CA TRP A 51 22.47 5.32 20.57
C TRP A 51 22.62 6.83 20.80
N VAL A 52 21.51 7.55 20.88
CA VAL A 52 21.46 9.00 21.17
C VAL A 52 21.27 9.24 22.66
N ASP A 53 22.20 9.95 23.29
CA ASP A 53 22.11 10.37 24.69
C ASP A 53 21.35 11.70 24.83
N GLY A 54 20.06 11.59 25.16
CA GLY A 54 19.17 12.71 25.46
C GLY A 54 18.90 12.89 26.96
N ARG A 55 19.91 12.66 27.82
CA ARG A 55 19.79 12.95 29.25
C ARG A 55 19.61 14.45 29.51
N GLY A 56 18.63 14.80 30.35
CA GLY A 56 18.29 16.20 30.64
C GLY A 56 17.57 16.92 29.51
N TRP A 57 16.81 16.18 28.69
CA TRP A 57 16.03 16.72 27.57
C TRP A 57 14.55 16.88 27.93
N LEU A 58 13.98 16.02 28.78
CA LEU A 58 12.54 16.06 29.12
C LEU A 58 12.18 17.08 30.23
N SER A 59 13.16 17.74 30.83
CA SER A 59 12.98 18.88 31.76
C SER A 59 12.93 20.24 31.05
N GLN A 60 13.34 20.29 29.77
CA GLN A 60 13.44 21.55 29.02
C GLN A 60 12.07 22.16 28.74
N GLU A 61 11.98 23.49 28.84
CA GLU A 61 10.75 24.24 28.51
C GLU A 61 10.42 24.24 27.02
N ALA A 62 11.44 24.20 26.15
CA ALA A 62 11.26 24.11 24.71
C ALA A 62 10.85 22.67 24.33
N PRO A 63 9.70 22.44 23.68
CA PRO A 63 9.29 21.12 23.22
C PRO A 63 10.37 20.49 22.33
N LEU A 64 10.68 19.21 22.55
CA LEU A 64 11.62 18.48 21.71
C LEU A 64 11.08 18.37 20.28
N ASN A 65 11.94 18.62 19.29
CA ASN A 65 11.59 18.50 17.89
C ASN A 65 11.17 17.06 17.57
N PRO A 66 9.96 16.79 17.06
CA PRO A 66 9.48 15.44 16.77
C PRO A 66 10.39 14.60 15.86
N THR A 67 11.29 15.21 15.08
CA THR A 67 12.23 14.47 14.22
C THR A 67 13.31 13.69 14.97
N ILE A 68 13.49 13.90 16.28
CA ILE A 68 14.46 13.08 17.07
C ILE A 68 14.04 11.61 17.17
N PHE A 69 12.75 11.32 16.96
CA PHE A 69 12.16 9.99 16.98
C PHE A 69 12.20 9.29 15.61
N ASP A 70 12.59 9.98 14.54
CA ASP A 70 12.56 9.42 13.18
C ASP A 70 13.65 8.36 13.01
N GLY A 71 13.26 7.19 12.50
CA GLY A 71 14.13 6.02 12.39
C GLY A 71 14.53 5.37 13.73
N LYS A 72 13.95 5.77 14.86
CA LYS A 72 14.21 5.13 16.16
C LYS A 72 13.34 3.87 16.31
N LYS A 73 13.98 2.72 16.50
CA LYS A 73 13.29 1.45 16.83
C LYS A 73 13.05 1.30 18.32
N LEU A 74 13.90 1.90 19.17
CA LEU A 74 13.76 1.88 20.63
C LEU A 74 13.95 3.28 21.22
N VAL A 75 12.98 3.71 22.02
CA VAL A 75 13.10 4.85 22.93
C VAL A 75 13.10 4.32 24.35
N VAL A 76 14.20 4.52 25.08
CA VAL A 76 14.23 4.29 26.53
C VAL A 76 13.96 5.63 27.22
N VAL A 77 13.02 5.65 28.15
CA VAL A 77 12.74 6.81 28.99
C VAL A 77 13.02 6.41 30.44
N THR A 78 13.85 7.19 31.13
CA THR A 78 14.03 7.05 32.59
C THR A 78 13.73 8.38 33.25
N THR A 79 12.86 8.38 34.26
CA THR A 79 12.57 9.55 35.10
C THR A 79 12.94 9.22 36.54
N VAL A 80 13.61 10.11 37.25
CA VAL A 80 13.92 9.94 38.68
C VAL A 80 13.31 11.10 39.47
N PHE A 81 14.09 12.04 40.00
CA PHE A 81 13.57 13.07 40.90
C PHE A 81 13.12 14.33 40.17
N GLU A 82 13.71 14.64 39.01
CA GLU A 82 13.29 15.76 38.19
C GLU A 82 11.99 15.38 37.43
N PRO A 83 10.93 16.20 37.48
CA PRO A 83 9.67 15.89 36.81
C PRO A 83 9.75 16.10 35.30
N LEU A 84 8.94 15.38 34.53
CA LEU A 84 8.69 15.71 33.11
C LEU A 84 8.14 17.13 33.00
N ASN A 85 8.74 17.95 32.13
CA ASN A 85 8.20 19.26 31.80
C ASN A 85 6.89 19.08 31.01
N VAL A 86 5.86 19.84 31.39
CA VAL A 86 4.51 19.76 30.80
C VAL A 86 4.52 19.88 29.28
N ASN A 87 5.44 20.67 28.73
CA ASN A 87 5.59 20.90 27.29
C ASN A 87 6.08 19.66 26.51
N GLN A 88 6.62 18.65 27.20
CA GLN A 88 7.10 17.39 26.61
C GLN A 88 6.04 16.27 26.63
N ILE A 89 4.97 16.42 27.41
CA ILE A 89 3.94 15.38 27.56
C ILE A 89 3.25 15.09 26.22
N GLU A 90 2.82 16.12 25.49
CA GLU A 90 2.20 15.94 24.17
C GLU A 90 3.21 15.50 23.08
N VAL A 91 4.52 15.79 23.25
CA VAL A 91 5.58 15.28 22.37
C VAL A 91 5.75 13.77 22.55
N LEU A 92 5.91 13.31 23.80
CA LEU A 92 5.99 11.88 24.13
C LEU A 92 4.71 11.14 23.71
N LYS A 93 3.54 11.70 24.03
CA LYS A 93 2.23 11.17 23.61
C LYS A 93 2.16 10.98 22.10
N THR A 94 2.46 12.03 21.32
CA THR A 94 2.47 11.95 19.86
C THR A 94 3.43 10.87 19.37
N ALA A 95 4.66 10.83 19.89
CA ALA A 95 5.62 9.80 19.50
C ALA A 95 5.12 8.38 19.81
N MET A 96 4.57 8.16 21.00
CA MET A 96 4.02 6.87 21.43
C MET A 96 2.76 6.45 20.67
N THR A 97 1.93 7.38 20.17
CA THR A 97 0.67 7.06 19.47
C THR A 97 0.76 7.08 17.95
N THR A 98 1.86 7.54 17.33
CA THR A 98 1.98 7.65 15.87
C THR A 98 3.12 6.86 15.22
N ARG A 99 3.92 6.11 15.99
CA ARG A 99 5.10 5.37 15.48
C ARG A 99 5.04 3.86 15.79
N PRO A 100 4.33 3.04 14.98
CA PRO A 100 4.27 1.58 15.16
C PRO A 100 5.61 0.86 14.98
N GLU A 101 6.56 1.47 14.28
CA GLU A 101 7.94 0.99 14.11
C GLU A 101 8.82 1.22 15.35
N THR A 102 8.43 2.12 16.25
CA THR A 102 9.14 2.40 17.51
C THR A 102 8.57 1.56 18.67
N ALA A 103 9.44 1.16 19.59
CA ALA A 103 9.10 0.63 20.90
C ALA A 103 9.51 1.62 22.00
N PHE A 104 8.68 1.78 23.03
CA PHE A 104 8.99 2.57 24.23
C PHE A 104 9.25 1.64 25.43
N VAL A 105 10.34 1.87 26.15
CA VAL A 105 10.64 1.22 27.43
C VAL A 105 10.78 2.32 28.49
N ILE A 106 9.81 2.42 29.38
CA ILE A 106 9.68 3.52 30.32
C ILE A 106 9.93 3.01 31.75
N PHE A 107 11.02 3.47 32.34
CA PHE A 107 11.34 3.32 33.75
C PHE A 107 10.98 4.62 34.47
N SER A 108 9.72 4.76 34.87
CA SER A 108 9.23 5.99 35.49
C SER A 108 9.50 6.00 37.00
N ASP A 109 9.48 7.17 37.64
CA ASP A 109 9.52 7.30 39.09
C ASP A 109 8.11 7.21 39.68
N GLY A 110 7.91 6.21 40.54
CA GLY A 110 6.71 6.02 41.34
C GLY A 110 6.95 6.24 42.84
N CYS A 111 8.14 6.65 43.26
CA CYS A 111 8.44 6.93 44.66
C CYS A 111 8.03 8.36 45.04
N CYS A 112 8.46 9.36 44.26
CA CYS A 112 8.76 10.67 44.85
C CYS A 112 8.20 11.86 44.06
N ALA A 113 8.23 11.80 42.74
CA ALA A 113 7.70 12.76 41.78
C ALA A 113 6.54 12.18 40.96
N VAL A 114 5.81 11.21 41.52
CA VAL A 114 4.66 10.48 40.92
C VAL A 114 3.73 11.35 40.07
N SER A 115 3.44 12.57 40.51
CA SER A 115 2.54 13.52 39.83
C SER A 115 3.13 14.13 38.55
N GLY A 116 4.44 14.32 38.50
CA GLY A 116 5.17 14.81 37.32
C GLY A 116 5.75 13.70 36.44
N ASN A 117 5.93 12.49 36.97
CA ASN A 117 6.59 11.37 36.26
C ASN A 117 5.61 10.24 35.90
N LEU A 118 5.24 9.36 36.83
CA LEU A 118 4.39 8.19 36.51
C LEU A 118 2.97 8.59 36.04
N THR A 119 2.38 9.63 36.63
CA THR A 119 1.00 10.08 36.34
C THR A 119 0.76 10.48 34.88
N PRO A 120 1.54 11.39 34.25
CA PRO A 120 1.32 11.76 32.86
C PRO A 120 1.54 10.59 31.89
N ILE A 121 2.48 9.68 32.14
CA ILE A 121 2.66 8.48 31.31
C ILE A 121 1.45 7.55 31.42
N VAL A 122 0.94 7.30 32.62
CA VAL A 122 -0.30 6.52 32.82
C VAL A 122 -1.51 7.21 32.17
N LYS A 123 -1.55 8.54 32.13
CA LYS A 123 -2.58 9.28 31.38
C LYS A 123 -2.47 9.03 29.87
N ILE A 124 -1.27 9.09 29.27
CA ILE A 124 -1.04 8.78 27.84
C ILE A 124 -1.53 7.37 27.52
N LEU A 125 -1.17 6.39 28.35
CA LEU A 125 -1.59 5.00 28.16
C LEU A 125 -3.10 4.82 28.33
N ASN A 126 -3.75 5.52 29.26
CA ASN A 126 -5.21 5.50 29.39
C ASN A 126 -5.93 6.19 28.22
N ASP A 127 -5.44 7.34 27.76
CA ASP A 127 -5.99 8.06 26.59
C ASP A 127 -6.00 7.16 25.34
N ALA A 128 -4.92 6.38 25.14
CA ALA A 128 -4.81 5.42 24.03
C ALA A 128 -5.63 4.14 24.26
N THR A 129 -5.35 3.40 25.34
CA THR A 129 -5.87 2.03 25.55
C THR A 129 -7.30 1.97 26.09
N GLN A 130 -7.80 3.06 26.67
CA GLN A 130 -9.06 3.09 27.46
C GLN A 130 -9.10 2.07 28.62
N TRP A 131 -7.96 1.53 29.07
CA TRP A 131 -7.93 0.47 30.07
C TRP A 131 -8.36 0.89 31.48
N GLY A 132 -8.36 2.19 31.81
CA GLY A 132 -8.74 2.68 33.14
C GLY A 132 -7.71 2.33 34.23
N ILE A 133 -6.44 2.29 33.87
CA ILE A 133 -5.30 2.10 34.77
C ILE A 133 -5.33 3.17 35.86
N SER A 134 -5.07 2.78 37.11
CA SER A 134 -5.18 3.64 38.29
C SER A 134 -3.93 3.58 39.15
N LEU A 135 -3.64 4.72 39.81
CA LEU A 135 -2.51 4.90 40.72
C LEU A 135 -3.08 5.08 42.15
N PRO A 136 -2.96 4.09 43.05
CA PRO A 136 -3.42 4.19 44.43
C PRO A 136 -2.59 5.19 45.22
N ALA A 137 -3.19 5.87 46.21
CA ALA A 137 -2.49 6.91 46.99
C ALA A 137 -1.37 6.42 47.93
N THR A 138 -1.11 5.10 48.01
CA THR A 138 -0.18 4.50 48.98
C THR A 138 1.03 3.89 48.26
N GLN A 139 2.20 4.43 48.53
CA GLN A 139 3.51 3.92 48.12
C GLN A 139 3.89 2.64 48.90
N VAL A 140 4.58 1.71 48.24
CA VAL A 140 5.17 0.51 48.85
C VAL A 140 6.64 0.76 49.14
N GLY A 141 6.96 1.10 50.38
CA GLY A 141 8.34 1.36 50.83
C GLY A 141 9.19 0.10 50.98
N GLY A 142 10.52 0.27 50.92
CA GLY A 142 11.51 -0.80 51.05
C GLY A 142 11.86 -1.48 49.72
N LYS A 143 12.71 -2.53 49.77
CA LYS A 143 13.11 -3.31 48.59
C LYS A 143 11.95 -4.20 48.12
N VAL A 144 11.76 -4.33 46.80
CA VAL A 144 10.78 -5.23 46.20
C VAL A 144 11.43 -6.28 45.32
N ALA A 145 10.99 -7.52 45.48
CA ALA A 145 11.22 -8.63 44.57
C ALA A 145 9.89 -8.94 43.85
N ALA A 146 9.67 -8.32 42.71
CA ALA A 146 8.45 -8.43 41.92
C ALA A 146 8.48 -9.72 41.06
N PRO A 147 7.63 -10.73 41.33
CA PRO A 147 7.64 -11.97 40.55
C PRO A 147 7.14 -11.74 39.11
N LEU A 148 7.76 -12.45 38.17
CA LEU A 148 7.31 -12.53 36.79
C LEU A 148 5.98 -13.28 36.71
N ASN A 149 5.00 -12.70 36.03
CA ASN A 149 3.75 -13.35 35.70
C ASN A 149 3.97 -14.39 34.59
N THR A 150 4.27 -15.63 34.97
CA THR A 150 4.48 -16.74 34.02
C THR A 150 3.25 -17.14 33.22
N ALA A 151 2.06 -16.56 33.52
CA ALA A 151 0.85 -16.69 32.71
C ALA A 151 0.65 -15.54 31.70
N SER A 152 1.50 -14.51 31.69
CA SER A 152 1.54 -13.52 30.62
C SER A 152 2.14 -14.13 29.35
N PRO A 153 1.55 -13.98 28.14
CA PRO A 153 2.16 -14.47 26.91
C PRO A 153 3.54 -13.81 26.66
N TYR A 154 3.68 -12.56 27.10
CA TYR A 154 4.83 -11.70 26.89
C TYR A 154 6.04 -12.03 27.79
N GLN A 155 5.91 -13.01 28.70
CA GLN A 155 6.92 -13.29 29.74
C GLN A 155 8.27 -13.81 29.23
N ALA A 156 8.33 -14.36 28.02
CA ALA A 156 9.47 -15.17 27.55
C ALA A 156 10.83 -14.45 27.63
N SER A 157 10.89 -13.17 27.23
CA SER A 157 12.10 -12.33 27.25
C SER A 157 12.61 -12.00 28.66
N PHE A 158 11.80 -12.24 29.70
CA PHE A 158 11.99 -11.76 31.06
C PHE A 158 12.37 -12.86 32.08
N SER A 159 12.57 -14.09 31.61
CA SER A 159 12.84 -15.26 32.45
C SER A 159 14.11 -15.15 33.32
N SER A 160 15.17 -14.49 32.85
CA SER A 160 16.38 -14.15 33.63
C SER A 160 16.16 -13.05 34.69
N LEU A 161 15.04 -12.34 34.59
CA LEU A 161 14.62 -11.24 35.46
C LEU A 161 13.45 -11.65 36.35
N ASN A 162 13.39 -12.91 36.80
CA ASN A 162 12.38 -13.39 37.73
C ASN A 162 12.99 -13.73 39.11
N PRO A 163 12.71 -12.97 40.19
CA PRO A 163 11.97 -11.72 40.21
C PRO A 163 12.78 -10.53 39.67
N LEU A 164 12.06 -9.47 39.27
CA LEU A 164 12.67 -8.16 39.05
C LEU A 164 12.87 -7.49 40.42
N GLN A 165 14.08 -7.00 40.67
CA GLN A 165 14.41 -6.29 41.90
C GLN A 165 14.15 -4.79 41.70
N GLY A 166 13.73 -4.10 42.76
CA GLY A 166 13.48 -2.67 42.79
C GLY A 166 13.30 -2.18 44.23
N ALA A 167 12.69 -1.01 44.41
CA ALA A 167 12.29 -0.47 45.71
C ALA A 167 11.15 0.56 45.58
N ALA A 168 10.62 1.00 46.73
CA ALA A 168 9.98 2.31 46.94
C ALA A 168 8.85 2.75 45.98
N TYR A 169 8.15 1.83 45.33
CA TYR A 169 7.28 2.08 44.18
C TYR A 169 5.82 2.39 44.53
N LEU A 170 5.09 3.07 43.63
CA LEU A 170 3.63 3.09 43.64
C LEU A 170 3.10 1.90 42.84
N THR A 171 2.18 1.11 43.40
CA THR A 171 1.60 -0.03 42.65
C THR A 171 0.72 0.48 41.49
N ILE A 172 0.85 -0.09 40.29
CA ILE A 172 -0.02 0.25 39.15
C ILE A 172 -1.22 -0.70 39.13
N SER A 173 -2.45 -0.20 39.24
CA SER A 173 -3.67 -1.02 39.41
C SER A 173 -4.61 -0.96 38.21
N ASN A 174 -5.47 -1.98 38.08
CA ASN A 174 -6.43 -2.19 36.98
C ASN A 174 -5.79 -2.48 35.60
N VAL A 175 -4.59 -3.07 35.60
CA VAL A 175 -3.92 -3.57 34.39
C VAL A 175 -4.59 -4.88 33.95
N PRO A 176 -4.80 -5.16 32.64
CA PRO A 176 -5.20 -6.47 32.15
C PRO A 176 -4.22 -7.54 32.63
N THR A 177 -4.72 -8.63 33.22
CA THR A 177 -3.83 -9.64 33.85
C THR A 177 -2.82 -10.29 32.89
N PRO A 178 -3.12 -10.57 31.61
CA PRO A 178 -2.11 -11.05 30.68
C PRO A 178 -1.03 -10.01 30.34
N ASN A 179 -1.33 -8.71 30.48
CA ASN A 179 -0.42 -7.60 30.18
C ASN A 179 0.47 -7.19 31.36
N ALA A 180 0.05 -7.51 32.59
CA ALA A 180 0.89 -7.37 33.78
C ALA A 180 2.06 -8.37 33.72
N LEU A 181 3.27 -7.88 33.43
CA LEU A 181 4.50 -8.67 33.35
C LEU A 181 5.07 -8.97 34.74
N TYR A 182 5.15 -7.95 35.59
CA TYR A 182 5.65 -8.05 36.95
C TYR A 182 4.56 -7.71 37.93
N LEU A 183 4.31 -8.60 38.88
CA LEU A 183 3.25 -8.47 39.88
C LEU A 183 3.82 -7.87 41.18
N PRO A 184 2.97 -7.29 42.06
CA PRO A 184 3.40 -6.87 43.40
C PRO A 184 4.00 -8.04 44.18
N GLN A 185 5.03 -7.77 44.99
CA GLN A 185 5.66 -8.79 45.83
C GLN A 185 4.64 -9.52 46.71
N GLY A 186 4.76 -10.85 46.78
CA GLY A 186 3.84 -11.71 47.53
C GLY A 186 2.56 -12.11 46.76
N THR A 187 2.35 -11.60 45.54
CA THR A 187 1.26 -12.06 44.66
C THR A 187 1.48 -13.51 44.23
N ALA A 188 0.46 -14.36 44.41
CA ALA A 188 0.48 -15.73 43.92
C ALA A 188 0.25 -15.77 42.39
N VAL A 189 0.93 -16.70 41.72
CA VAL A 189 0.88 -16.90 40.26
C VAL A 189 0.38 -18.32 39.97
N PRO A 190 -0.57 -18.54 39.06
CA PRO A 190 -1.24 -17.55 38.19
C PRO A 190 -2.30 -16.71 38.94
N VAL A 191 -2.51 -15.48 38.46
CA VAL A 191 -3.59 -14.59 38.93
C VAL A 191 -4.88 -14.92 38.19
N ALA A 192 -5.95 -15.25 38.92
CA ALA A 192 -7.23 -15.67 38.34
C ALA A 192 -8.20 -14.52 37.97
N ALA A 193 -7.93 -13.28 38.39
CA ALA A 193 -8.74 -12.13 38.05
C ALA A 193 -8.40 -11.61 36.64
N ALA A 194 -9.39 -11.11 35.89
CA ALA A 194 -9.16 -10.52 34.55
C ALA A 194 -8.37 -9.20 34.58
N ARG A 195 -8.40 -8.50 35.72
CA ARG A 195 -7.65 -7.28 36.02
C ARG A 195 -6.85 -7.47 37.30
N THR A 196 -5.64 -6.93 37.33
CA THR A 196 -4.70 -7.07 38.45
C THR A 196 -3.97 -5.76 38.75
N SER A 197 -3.09 -5.81 39.73
CA SER A 197 -2.04 -4.80 39.94
C SER A 197 -0.69 -5.30 39.46
N ALA A 198 0.21 -4.38 39.14
CA ALA A 198 1.53 -4.64 38.56
C ALA A 198 2.61 -3.74 39.18
N TYR A 199 3.83 -4.28 39.27
CA TYR A 199 5.08 -3.53 39.34
C TYR A 199 5.56 -3.13 37.93
N GLY A 200 5.16 -3.85 36.89
CA GLY A 200 5.47 -3.49 35.51
C GLY A 200 4.61 -4.24 34.50
N PHE A 201 4.29 -3.60 33.39
CA PHE A 201 3.36 -4.14 32.39
C PHE A 201 3.73 -3.72 30.97
N PHE A 202 3.09 -4.38 30.01
CA PHE A 202 3.33 -4.21 28.58
C PHE A 202 2.02 -3.89 27.84
N VAL A 203 2.09 -2.93 26.93
CA VAL A 203 1.02 -2.53 26.02
C VAL A 203 1.44 -2.85 24.58
N PRO A 204 0.76 -3.78 23.87
CA PRO A 204 1.04 -4.11 22.48
C PRO A 204 0.65 -2.98 21.52
N LYS A 205 1.25 -2.96 20.33
CA LYS A 205 1.07 -1.91 19.29
C LYS A 205 -0.39 -1.66 18.92
N SER A 206 -1.18 -2.73 18.82
CA SER A 206 -2.61 -2.65 18.49
C SER A 206 -3.44 -2.02 19.61
N ALA A 207 -3.14 -2.31 20.89
CA ALA A 207 -3.78 -1.64 22.03
C ALA A 207 -3.39 -0.14 22.15
N MET A 208 -2.28 0.27 21.53
CA MET A 208 -1.89 1.68 21.36
C MET A 208 -2.48 2.33 20.10
N ASN A 209 -3.56 1.77 19.54
CA ASN A 209 -4.27 2.25 18.35
C ASN A 209 -3.39 2.37 17.09
N GLY A 210 -2.39 1.51 16.94
CA GLY A 210 -1.40 1.61 15.85
C GLY A 210 -0.18 2.46 16.19
N GLY A 211 -0.06 2.91 17.45
CA GLY A 211 1.16 3.49 18.00
C GLY A 211 2.23 2.47 18.38
N SER A 212 3.25 2.97 19.08
CA SER A 212 4.36 2.19 19.60
C SER A 212 3.94 1.20 20.68
N CYS A 213 4.50 0.00 20.67
CA CYS A 213 4.41 -0.87 21.85
C CYS A 213 5.14 -0.21 23.03
N THR A 214 4.60 -0.34 24.24
CA THR A 214 5.13 0.33 25.43
C THR A 214 5.29 -0.63 26.60
N PHE A 215 6.47 -0.66 27.21
CA PHE A 215 6.70 -1.21 28.54
C PHE A 215 6.73 -0.07 29.56
N LEU A 216 6.09 -0.25 30.71
CA LEU A 216 6.14 0.69 31.84
C LEU A 216 6.41 -0.06 33.14
N THR A 217 7.44 0.35 33.89
CA THR A 217 7.60 -0.02 35.31
C THR A 217 6.99 1.04 36.23
N ALA A 218 6.58 0.57 37.40
CA ALA A 218 6.11 1.37 38.52
C ALA A 218 7.20 2.26 39.13
N ASP A 219 8.48 1.89 38.98
CA ASP A 219 9.60 2.64 39.51
C ASP A 219 10.91 2.42 38.70
N ALA A 220 11.87 3.34 38.80
CA ALA A 220 13.19 3.33 38.15
C ALA A 220 14.30 2.68 39.01
N SER A 221 14.01 2.37 40.27
CA SER A 221 14.86 1.63 41.21
C SER A 221 15.37 0.24 40.81
N PRO A 222 14.95 -0.46 39.72
CA PRO A 222 15.70 -1.61 39.20
C PRO A 222 17.15 -1.27 38.80
N PHE A 223 17.42 0.02 38.53
CA PHE A 223 18.76 0.58 38.35
C PHE A 223 19.30 1.29 39.61
N GLY A 224 18.61 1.19 40.74
CA GLY A 224 18.99 1.82 42.01
C GLY A 224 19.98 1.00 42.85
N THR A 225 20.72 1.67 43.73
CA THR A 225 21.58 0.99 44.73
C THR A 225 20.79 0.40 45.88
N ASP A 226 19.59 0.94 46.12
CA ASP A 226 18.60 0.43 47.07
C ASP A 226 18.05 -0.95 46.68
N SER A 227 17.94 -1.29 45.40
CA SER A 227 17.63 -2.66 44.94
C SER A 227 18.82 -3.63 44.93
N ASN A 228 20.00 -3.20 45.41
CA ASN A 228 21.30 -3.87 45.26
C ASN A 228 21.71 -4.08 43.79
N THR A 229 21.29 -3.21 42.85
CA THR A 229 21.67 -3.40 41.45
C THR A 229 23.18 -3.30 41.22
N THR A 230 23.63 -3.88 40.11
CA THR A 230 25.00 -3.75 39.59
C THR A 230 24.95 -3.41 38.11
N GLN A 231 26.07 -2.99 37.52
CA GLN A 231 26.13 -2.82 36.06
C GLN A 231 25.79 -4.14 35.33
N ALA A 232 26.22 -5.30 35.84
CA ALA A 232 25.87 -6.59 35.25
C ALA A 232 24.34 -6.83 35.25
N ARG A 233 23.66 -6.61 36.38
CA ARG A 233 22.19 -6.72 36.46
C ARG A 233 21.49 -5.68 35.58
N SER A 234 22.07 -4.50 35.42
CA SER A 234 21.54 -3.44 34.56
C SER A 234 21.68 -3.76 33.07
N ASN A 235 22.76 -4.45 32.69
CA ASN A 235 22.95 -5.01 31.35
C ASN A 235 21.91 -6.11 31.06
N GLU A 236 21.61 -6.98 32.04
CA GLU A 236 20.53 -7.98 31.94
C GLU A 236 19.17 -7.32 31.76
N ILE A 237 18.86 -6.27 32.54
CA ILE A 237 17.61 -5.50 32.43
C ILE A 237 17.46 -4.90 31.02
N ILE A 238 18.45 -4.11 30.57
CA ILE A 238 18.40 -3.51 29.23
C ILE A 238 18.33 -4.57 28.13
N SER A 239 19.07 -5.69 28.27
CA SER A 239 19.05 -6.76 27.26
C SER A 239 17.69 -7.45 27.15
N ALA A 240 17.00 -7.71 28.27
CA ALA A 240 15.68 -8.33 28.28
C ALA A 240 14.61 -7.43 27.66
N PHE A 241 14.55 -6.15 28.08
CA PHE A 241 13.62 -5.18 27.50
C PHE A 241 13.93 -4.88 26.04
N ALA A 242 15.21 -4.80 25.65
CA ALA A 242 15.62 -4.66 24.25
C ALA A 242 15.20 -5.87 23.40
N LYS A 243 15.40 -7.10 23.89
CA LYS A 243 14.91 -8.32 23.22
C LYS A 243 13.38 -8.30 23.08
N ALA A 244 12.66 -7.95 24.14
CA ALA A 244 11.20 -7.86 24.11
C ALA A 244 10.69 -6.78 23.14
N ALA A 245 11.50 -5.75 22.87
CA ALA A 245 11.17 -4.64 21.99
C ALA A 245 11.56 -4.85 20.51
N LEU A 246 12.70 -5.49 20.25
CA LEU A 246 13.38 -5.45 18.95
C LEU A 246 13.49 -6.81 18.23
N ASP A 247 13.53 -7.92 18.96
CA ASP A 247 13.69 -9.24 18.35
C ASP A 247 12.36 -9.73 17.73
N GLU A 248 12.41 -10.57 16.70
CA GLU A 248 11.21 -11.07 15.99
C GLU A 248 10.27 -11.89 16.90
N ASP A 249 10.81 -12.58 17.91
CA ASP A 249 10.07 -13.31 18.95
C ASP A 249 9.70 -12.44 20.17
N GLY A 250 10.14 -11.18 20.21
CA GLY A 250 9.90 -10.22 21.29
C GLY A 250 8.43 -9.83 21.44
N ALA A 251 8.02 -9.50 22.67
CA ALA A 251 6.64 -9.13 23.00
C ALA A 251 6.02 -8.02 22.11
N CYS A 252 6.83 -7.07 21.62
CA CYS A 252 6.40 -6.04 20.66
C CYS A 252 5.90 -6.56 19.30
N ASN A 253 6.24 -7.80 18.95
CA ASN A 253 5.83 -8.48 17.72
C ASN A 253 4.81 -9.62 17.97
N GLN A 254 4.43 -9.85 19.23
CA GLN A 254 3.43 -10.85 19.61
C GLN A 254 2.00 -10.27 19.55
N ALA A 255 1.03 -11.13 19.27
CA ALA A 255 -0.39 -10.79 19.25
C ALA A 255 -0.93 -10.31 20.61
N VAL A 256 -2.14 -9.74 20.62
CA VAL A 256 -2.85 -9.44 21.88
C VAL A 256 -3.37 -10.71 22.54
N PRO A 257 -3.52 -10.75 23.88
CA PRO A 257 -4.18 -11.87 24.57
C PRO A 257 -5.66 -12.02 24.20
N ASP A 258 -6.33 -10.89 23.93
CA ASP A 258 -7.78 -10.80 23.70
C ASP A 258 -8.15 -11.18 22.24
N VAL A 259 -9.38 -10.89 21.84
CA VAL A 259 -9.83 -10.90 20.44
C VAL A 259 -9.45 -9.57 19.79
N ASP A 260 -9.04 -9.59 18.51
CA ASP A 260 -8.59 -8.41 17.73
C ASP A 260 -9.01 -8.62 16.27
N LEU A 261 -10.11 -7.99 15.85
CA LEU A 261 -10.81 -8.15 14.57
C LEU A 261 -10.45 -7.03 13.60
N ALA A 262 -9.30 -7.16 12.95
CA ALA A 262 -8.91 -6.27 11.86
C ALA A 262 -9.85 -6.43 10.64
N VAL A 263 -10.39 -5.32 10.12
CA VAL A 263 -11.11 -5.27 8.84
C VAL A 263 -10.23 -4.67 7.75
N SER A 264 -10.37 -5.15 6.51
CA SER A 264 -9.84 -4.47 5.33
C SER A 264 -10.85 -4.49 4.19
N PHE A 265 -10.90 -3.40 3.42
CA PHE A 265 -11.72 -3.29 2.22
C PHE A 265 -10.88 -2.75 1.06
N THR A 266 -10.64 -3.59 0.06
CA THR A 266 -9.62 -3.35 -0.97
C THR A 266 -10.11 -3.70 -2.38
N GLY A 267 -9.54 -3.04 -3.38
CA GLY A 267 -9.86 -3.24 -4.80
C GLY A 267 -9.38 -2.03 -5.63
N PRO A 268 -9.82 -1.89 -6.89
CA PRO A 268 -9.38 -0.80 -7.77
C PRO A 268 -9.71 0.59 -7.20
N ALA A 269 -8.72 1.48 -7.12
CA ALA A 269 -8.96 2.86 -6.70
C ALA A 269 -9.71 3.69 -7.76
N ALA A 270 -9.50 3.40 -9.05
CA ALA A 270 -10.26 4.01 -10.14
C ALA A 270 -11.41 3.08 -10.55
N LEU A 271 -12.65 3.48 -10.26
CA LEU A 271 -13.84 2.65 -10.53
C LEU A 271 -14.58 3.11 -11.79
N ALA A 272 -14.70 2.22 -12.76
CA ALA A 272 -15.49 2.41 -13.97
C ALA A 272 -17.00 2.29 -13.72
N ALA A 273 -17.80 2.63 -14.73
CA ALA A 273 -19.25 2.39 -14.73
C ALA A 273 -19.62 0.90 -14.90
N THR A 274 -18.65 0.03 -15.19
CA THR A 274 -18.79 -1.43 -15.11
C THR A 274 -18.57 -1.90 -13.68
N PRO A 275 -19.18 -3.02 -13.25
CA PRO A 275 -18.80 -3.66 -11.99
C PRO A 275 -17.30 -3.97 -11.95
N GLN A 276 -16.68 -3.78 -10.78
CA GLN A 276 -15.32 -4.21 -10.47
C GLN A 276 -15.31 -4.90 -9.11
N THR A 277 -14.50 -5.93 -8.96
CA THR A 277 -14.47 -6.76 -7.75
C THR A 277 -13.63 -6.13 -6.65
N TYR A 278 -14.22 -6.03 -5.46
CA TYR A 278 -13.58 -5.63 -4.20
C TYR A 278 -13.61 -6.78 -3.20
N THR A 279 -12.60 -6.83 -2.34
CA THR A 279 -12.52 -7.79 -1.22
C THR A 279 -12.84 -7.07 0.08
N LEU A 280 -13.85 -7.54 0.81
CA LEU A 280 -14.02 -7.25 2.23
C LEU A 280 -13.44 -8.44 3.01
N GLN A 281 -12.47 -8.21 3.88
CA GLN A 281 -11.87 -9.24 4.73
C GLN A 281 -11.95 -8.83 6.21
N VAL A 282 -12.24 -9.80 7.07
CA VAL A 282 -12.04 -9.68 8.52
C VAL A 282 -11.11 -10.80 8.98
N LYS A 283 -10.17 -10.47 9.86
CA LYS A 283 -9.17 -11.36 10.45
C LYS A 283 -9.17 -11.21 11.97
N ASN A 284 -9.14 -12.32 12.69
CA ASN A 284 -8.79 -12.32 14.11
C ASN A 284 -7.26 -12.42 14.24
N LEU A 285 -6.62 -11.30 14.57
CA LEU A 285 -5.19 -11.21 14.87
C LEU A 285 -4.87 -11.57 16.33
N GLY A 286 -5.89 -11.64 17.18
CA GLY A 286 -5.77 -11.89 18.62
C GLY A 286 -5.52 -13.35 18.96
N ASN A 287 -4.90 -13.58 20.11
CA ASN A 287 -4.58 -14.92 20.60
C ASN A 287 -5.79 -15.63 21.27
N THR A 288 -6.89 -14.91 21.50
CA THR A 288 -8.19 -15.50 21.85
C THR A 288 -9.09 -15.61 20.61
N ALA A 289 -9.76 -16.75 20.45
CA ALA A 289 -10.75 -16.94 19.38
C ALA A 289 -12.02 -16.12 19.63
N SER A 290 -12.57 -15.48 18.60
CA SER A 290 -13.86 -14.79 18.72
C SER A 290 -14.98 -15.82 18.86
N THR A 291 -15.92 -15.58 19.79
CA THR A 291 -16.96 -16.56 20.16
C THR A 291 -18.35 -16.16 19.69
N ALA A 292 -18.59 -14.88 19.40
CA ALA A 292 -19.85 -14.37 18.89
C ALA A 292 -19.79 -14.12 17.38
N GLN A 293 -20.96 -14.17 16.73
CA GLN A 293 -21.12 -13.66 15.38
C GLN A 293 -21.01 -12.12 15.40
N ALA A 294 -20.17 -11.57 14.52
CA ALA A 294 -20.00 -10.13 14.34
C ALA A 294 -20.59 -9.66 13.00
N MET A 295 -20.67 -8.34 12.83
CA MET A 295 -21.10 -7.71 11.57
C MET A 295 -19.99 -6.83 11.03
N ALA A 296 -19.59 -7.09 9.79
CA ALA A 296 -18.73 -6.21 9.01
C ALA A 296 -19.61 -5.35 8.10
N THR A 297 -19.60 -4.03 8.28
CA THR A 297 -20.45 -3.06 7.59
C THR A 297 -19.60 -2.19 6.67
N VAL A 298 -19.98 -2.07 5.40
CA VAL A 298 -19.35 -1.20 4.42
C VAL A 298 -20.34 -0.11 4.03
N THR A 299 -20.02 1.14 4.34
CA THR A 299 -20.70 2.32 3.81
C THR A 299 -20.05 2.75 2.50
N LEU A 300 -20.86 2.84 1.44
CA LEU A 300 -20.44 3.28 0.11
C LEU A 300 -20.90 4.73 -0.14
N PRO A 301 -20.11 5.57 -0.85
CA PRO A 301 -20.52 6.93 -1.17
C PRO A 301 -21.78 6.99 -2.05
N VAL A 302 -22.44 8.14 -2.09
CA VAL A 302 -23.59 8.37 -2.97
C VAL A 302 -23.18 8.15 -4.43
N GLY A 303 -23.96 7.35 -5.16
CA GLY A 303 -23.65 6.96 -6.55
C GLY A 303 -22.79 5.69 -6.68
N TYR A 304 -22.46 5.01 -5.57
CA TYR A 304 -21.75 3.72 -5.58
C TYR A 304 -22.66 2.62 -5.03
N THR A 305 -22.75 1.47 -5.70
CA THR A 305 -23.65 0.37 -5.32
C THR A 305 -22.94 -0.98 -5.40
N ALA A 306 -23.19 -1.86 -4.42
CA ALA A 306 -22.66 -3.23 -4.41
C ALA A 306 -23.70 -4.22 -4.95
N GLN A 307 -23.41 -4.88 -6.07
CA GLN A 307 -24.31 -5.87 -6.67
C GLN A 307 -23.56 -6.79 -7.66
N PRO A 308 -23.74 -8.13 -7.60
CA PRO A 308 -24.51 -8.87 -6.60
C PRO A 308 -23.79 -8.94 -5.24
N LEU A 309 -24.55 -9.05 -4.16
CA LEU A 309 -24.00 -9.34 -2.83
C LEU A 309 -23.82 -10.85 -2.64
N PRO A 310 -22.70 -11.32 -2.06
CA PRO A 310 -22.49 -12.73 -1.77
C PRO A 310 -23.29 -13.20 -0.56
N ASN A 311 -23.42 -14.52 -0.40
CA ASN A 311 -24.12 -15.14 0.74
C ASN A 311 -23.56 -14.64 2.09
N GLY A 312 -24.47 -14.32 3.02
CA GLY A 312 -24.13 -13.72 4.31
C GLY A 312 -24.01 -12.19 4.30
N CYS A 313 -24.08 -11.55 3.12
CA CYS A 313 -24.14 -10.09 3.00
C CYS A 313 -25.58 -9.62 2.66
N THR A 314 -25.94 -8.44 3.15
CA THR A 314 -27.24 -7.79 2.95
C THR A 314 -27.04 -6.30 2.65
N SER A 315 -27.92 -5.67 1.87
CA SER A 315 -27.83 -4.24 1.57
C SER A 315 -28.25 -3.40 2.78
N LEU A 316 -27.61 -2.23 2.94
CA LEU A 316 -28.04 -1.22 3.91
C LEU A 316 -29.26 -0.46 3.38
N ALA A 317 -30.13 -0.05 4.31
CA ALA A 317 -31.32 0.73 3.99
C ALA A 317 -31.03 2.24 4.08
N ALA A 318 -31.62 3.01 3.17
CA ALA A 318 -31.52 4.47 3.17
C ALA A 318 -31.91 5.06 4.55
N PRO A 319 -31.18 6.07 5.07
CA PRO A 319 -30.17 6.88 4.39
C PRO A 319 -28.77 6.25 4.29
N GLN A 320 -28.54 5.06 4.86
CA GLN A 320 -27.25 4.38 4.81
C GLN A 320 -27.11 3.65 3.47
N ASN A 321 -26.04 3.95 2.71
CA ASN A 321 -25.75 3.29 1.44
C ASN A 321 -24.60 2.28 1.60
N GLY A 322 -24.70 1.12 0.97
CA GLY A 322 -23.71 0.04 1.05
C GLY A 322 -24.30 -1.29 1.50
N PHE A 323 -23.54 -2.06 2.29
CA PHE A 323 -23.90 -3.43 2.67
C PHE A 323 -23.29 -3.85 4.01
N ALA A 324 -23.83 -4.90 4.64
CA ALA A 324 -23.30 -5.51 5.85
C ALA A 324 -23.28 -7.04 5.75
N CYS A 325 -22.20 -7.65 6.22
CA CYS A 325 -21.90 -9.09 6.12
C CYS A 325 -21.73 -9.75 7.49
N THR A 326 -22.29 -10.95 7.65
CA THR A 326 -22.25 -11.73 8.90
C THR A 326 -20.91 -12.47 9.06
N VAL A 327 -20.08 -12.01 9.98
CA VAL A 327 -18.78 -12.61 10.32
C VAL A 327 -18.98 -13.72 11.36
N PRO A 328 -18.69 -15.00 11.04
CA PRO A 328 -18.80 -16.10 12.00
C PRO A 328 -17.67 -16.03 13.06
N PRO A 329 -17.78 -16.78 14.17
CA PRO A 329 -16.68 -17.00 15.11
C PRO A 329 -15.35 -17.34 14.42
N LEU A 330 -14.28 -16.58 14.73
CA LEU A 330 -12.97 -16.69 14.09
C LEU A 330 -11.92 -17.23 15.07
N ALA A 331 -11.24 -18.31 14.68
CA ALA A 331 -10.10 -18.88 15.43
C ALA A 331 -8.99 -17.84 15.70
N ALA A 332 -8.26 -18.02 16.79
CA ALA A 332 -7.13 -17.15 17.16
C ALA A 332 -6.04 -17.09 16.08
N LEU A 333 -5.37 -15.94 15.97
CA LEU A 333 -4.22 -15.60 15.10
C LEU A 333 -4.40 -15.75 13.58
N THR A 334 -5.35 -16.56 13.14
CA THR A 334 -5.43 -17.12 11.77
C THR A 334 -6.86 -17.25 11.26
N GLY A 335 -7.86 -17.12 12.13
CA GLY A 335 -9.27 -17.13 11.73
C GLY A 335 -9.57 -15.91 10.87
N GLN A 336 -10.07 -16.14 9.66
CA GLN A 336 -10.42 -15.07 8.73
C GLN A 336 -11.65 -15.43 7.91
N ILE A 337 -12.36 -14.41 7.44
CA ILE A 337 -13.36 -14.54 6.38
C ILE A 337 -13.13 -13.46 5.32
N SER A 338 -13.33 -13.81 4.06
CA SER A 338 -13.27 -12.91 2.92
C SER A 338 -14.56 -13.00 2.12
N TYR A 339 -15.09 -11.85 1.72
CA TYR A 339 -16.21 -11.72 0.80
C TYR A 339 -15.71 -11.04 -0.47
N SER A 340 -16.15 -11.56 -1.62
CA SER A 340 -15.94 -10.93 -2.93
C SER A 340 -17.23 -10.17 -3.28
N ILE A 341 -17.12 -8.85 -3.45
CA ILE A 341 -18.26 -7.98 -3.76
C ILE A 341 -17.94 -7.16 -5.01
N ASP A 342 -18.78 -7.25 -6.03
CA ASP A 342 -18.68 -6.33 -7.16
C ASP A 342 -19.34 -4.99 -6.80
N VAL A 343 -18.58 -3.90 -6.93
CA VAL A 343 -19.07 -2.53 -6.74
C VAL A 343 -19.14 -1.84 -8.10
N VAL A 344 -20.21 -1.10 -8.32
CA VAL A 344 -20.50 -0.31 -9.51
C VAL A 344 -20.50 1.16 -9.12
N ARG A 345 -19.95 2.02 -9.97
CA ARG A 345 -20.08 3.48 -9.85
C ARG A 345 -21.07 3.99 -10.90
N ALA A 346 -22.02 4.83 -10.52
CA ALA A 346 -22.88 5.54 -11.45
C ALA A 346 -22.08 6.59 -12.25
N THR A 347 -22.33 6.68 -13.56
CA THR A 347 -21.72 7.69 -14.44
C THR A 347 -21.90 9.09 -13.87
N GLY A 348 -20.82 9.88 -13.81
CA GLY A 348 -20.79 11.21 -13.22
C GLY A 348 -20.68 11.26 -11.69
N ALA A 349 -20.68 10.13 -10.96
CA ALA A 349 -20.43 10.14 -9.52
C ALA A 349 -18.98 10.61 -9.21
N ALA A 350 -18.85 11.47 -8.20
CA ALA A 350 -17.59 12.12 -7.85
C ALA A 350 -16.68 11.25 -6.96
N PRO A 351 -15.35 11.48 -6.96
CA PRO A 351 -14.41 10.86 -6.01
C PRO A 351 -14.84 11.03 -4.56
N ALA A 352 -14.81 9.94 -3.80
CA ALA A 352 -15.26 9.90 -2.40
C ALA A 352 -14.69 8.67 -1.66
N THR A 353 -14.72 8.71 -0.33
CA THR A 353 -14.19 7.63 0.52
C THR A 353 -15.30 6.69 0.98
N GLY A 354 -15.18 5.40 0.69
CA GLY A 354 -15.95 4.34 1.34
C GLY A 354 -15.29 3.90 2.65
N THR A 355 -16.09 3.40 3.59
CA THR A 355 -15.63 3.01 4.93
C THR A 355 -16.16 1.63 5.31
N ALA A 356 -15.27 0.70 5.66
CA ALA A 356 -15.59 -0.59 6.24
C ALA A 356 -15.34 -0.56 7.75
N PHE A 357 -16.22 -1.20 8.53
CA PHE A 357 -16.16 -1.29 9.98
C PHE A 357 -16.58 -2.68 10.47
N VAL A 358 -15.94 -3.24 11.49
CA VAL A 358 -16.39 -4.48 12.17
C VAL A 358 -16.61 -4.25 13.66
N ASN A 359 -17.77 -4.64 14.17
CA ASN A 359 -18.19 -4.30 15.54
C ASN A 359 -17.41 -5.09 16.63
N PRO A 360 -16.61 -4.43 17.50
CA PRO A 360 -15.86 -5.11 18.57
C PRO A 360 -16.73 -5.52 19.76
N VAL A 361 -17.84 -4.80 20.02
CA VAL A 361 -18.62 -4.90 21.26
C VAL A 361 -19.16 -6.31 21.50
N VAL A 362 -19.44 -7.06 20.43
CA VAL A 362 -19.97 -8.43 20.51
C VAL A 362 -18.95 -9.49 20.95
N ASN A 363 -17.64 -9.19 20.90
CA ASN A 363 -16.58 -10.15 21.27
C ASN A 363 -15.76 -9.73 22.51
N GLY A 364 -16.08 -8.61 23.17
CA GLY A 364 -15.33 -8.11 24.33
C GLY A 364 -13.91 -7.62 23.98
N GLU A 365 -13.70 -7.33 22.71
CA GLU A 365 -12.44 -6.89 22.10
C GLU A 365 -12.01 -5.51 22.63
N THR A 366 -10.71 -5.38 22.97
CA THR A 366 -10.13 -4.19 23.62
C THR A 366 -9.25 -3.35 22.70
N VAL A 367 -8.83 -3.91 21.57
CA VAL A 367 -8.25 -3.20 20.42
C VAL A 367 -9.40 -2.72 19.54
N THR A 368 -9.44 -1.45 19.13
CA THR A 368 -10.55 -0.96 18.27
C THR A 368 -10.13 -0.16 17.03
N ALA A 369 -8.82 0.05 16.80
CA ALA A 369 -8.33 0.96 15.75
C ALA A 369 -8.31 0.33 14.34
N ASN A 370 -7.98 -0.96 14.25
CA ASN A 370 -7.96 -1.74 13.01
C ASN A 370 -9.34 -2.31 12.63
N ASN A 371 -10.35 -2.12 13.48
CA ASN A 371 -11.76 -2.40 13.20
C ASN A 371 -12.37 -1.45 12.16
N THR A 372 -11.62 -0.46 11.67
CA THR A 372 -12.04 0.45 10.58
C THR A 372 -11.03 0.46 9.44
N SER A 373 -11.53 0.44 8.20
CA SER A 373 -10.73 0.54 6.97
C SER A 373 -11.38 1.53 6.00
N THR A 374 -10.59 2.39 5.36
CA THR A 374 -11.07 3.40 4.41
C THR A 374 -10.54 3.14 3.00
N LEU A 375 -11.36 3.36 1.98
CA LEU A 375 -10.97 3.23 0.58
C LEU A 375 -11.40 4.47 -0.22
N LEU A 376 -10.44 5.19 -0.79
CA LEU A 376 -10.71 6.34 -1.67
C LEU A 376 -11.02 5.85 -3.08
N PHE A 377 -12.26 6.08 -3.52
CA PHE A 377 -12.61 5.96 -4.93
C PHE A 377 -12.21 7.22 -5.69
N THR A 378 -11.56 7.05 -6.83
CA THR A 378 -10.99 8.09 -7.68
C THR A 378 -11.59 8.02 -9.09
N THR A 379 -11.49 9.12 -9.84
CA THR A 379 -11.96 9.20 -11.22
C THR A 379 -10.97 9.96 -12.09
N ALA A 380 -10.75 9.53 -13.33
CA ALA A 380 -9.86 10.17 -14.29
C ALA A 380 -10.43 10.07 -15.71
N ALA A 381 -10.24 11.10 -16.54
CA ALA A 381 -10.67 11.08 -17.94
C ALA A 381 -9.61 10.40 -18.84
N ASP A 382 -10.04 9.73 -19.89
CA ASP A 382 -9.18 9.05 -20.87
C ASP A 382 -9.76 9.27 -22.27
N VAL A 383 -9.47 10.43 -22.86
CA VAL A 383 -9.86 10.76 -24.24
C VAL A 383 -8.83 10.15 -25.19
N ARG A 384 -9.31 9.33 -26.13
CA ARG A 384 -8.50 8.70 -27.17
C ARG A 384 -9.02 9.09 -28.54
N ILE A 385 -8.12 9.47 -29.45
CA ILE A 385 -8.46 9.80 -30.85
C ILE A 385 -8.32 8.57 -31.77
N ASP A 386 -9.29 8.43 -32.66
CA ASP A 386 -9.34 7.43 -33.73
C ASP A 386 -9.45 8.14 -35.09
N LEU A 387 -8.61 7.73 -36.05
CA LEU A 387 -8.53 8.26 -37.41
C LEU A 387 -9.08 7.29 -38.47
N ALA A 388 -9.58 6.10 -38.08
CA ALA A 388 -9.98 5.05 -39.02
C ALA A 388 -11.18 5.41 -39.92
N GLY A 389 -11.91 6.49 -39.61
CA GLY A 389 -12.96 7.05 -40.46
C GLY A 389 -12.47 7.94 -41.61
N LEU A 390 -11.16 8.18 -41.75
CA LEU A 390 -10.57 8.93 -42.85
C LEU A 390 -10.25 7.99 -44.03
N PRO A 391 -10.72 8.29 -45.26
CA PRO A 391 -10.27 7.55 -46.44
C PRO A 391 -8.75 7.65 -46.63
N ALA A 392 -8.08 6.50 -46.63
CA ALA A 392 -6.62 6.41 -46.80
C ALA A 392 -6.14 6.85 -48.21
N SER A 393 -7.05 6.99 -49.17
CA SER A 393 -6.74 7.51 -50.51
C SER A 393 -7.88 8.31 -51.14
N GLY A 394 -7.53 9.08 -52.16
CA GLY A 394 -8.44 9.84 -53.02
C GLY A 394 -7.75 10.26 -54.34
N LYS A 395 -8.41 11.09 -55.14
CA LYS A 395 -7.82 11.70 -56.34
C LYS A 395 -7.87 13.23 -56.27
N GLN A 396 -6.92 13.88 -56.93
CA GLN A 396 -6.94 15.31 -57.12
C GLN A 396 -8.12 15.71 -58.03
N GLY A 397 -8.87 16.73 -57.60
CA GLY A 397 -10.11 17.20 -58.25
C GLY A 397 -11.39 16.54 -57.74
N ASP A 398 -11.29 15.35 -57.13
CA ASP A 398 -12.46 14.65 -56.57
C ASP A 398 -12.85 15.23 -55.19
N ALA A 399 -14.13 15.06 -54.84
CA ALA A 399 -14.63 15.33 -53.50
C ALA A 399 -14.06 14.30 -52.51
N TYR A 400 -13.55 14.79 -51.38
CA TYR A 400 -13.04 13.96 -50.28
C TYR A 400 -13.91 14.20 -49.05
N SER A 401 -14.38 13.12 -48.41
CA SER A 401 -15.18 13.16 -47.19
C SER A 401 -14.85 11.98 -46.27
N GLY A 402 -14.78 12.24 -44.97
CA GLY A 402 -14.43 11.25 -43.97
C GLY A 402 -14.70 11.76 -42.56
N SER A 403 -14.25 11.04 -41.54
CA SER A 403 -14.37 11.48 -40.15
C SER A 403 -13.25 10.98 -39.25
N PHE A 404 -13.07 11.65 -38.12
CA PHE A 404 -12.27 11.18 -36.99
C PHE A 404 -13.10 11.28 -35.70
N GLN A 405 -12.71 10.53 -34.68
CA GLN A 405 -13.49 10.40 -33.45
C GLN A 405 -12.59 10.63 -32.23
N CYS A 406 -13.13 11.24 -31.17
CA CYS A 406 -12.50 11.25 -29.85
C CYS A 406 -13.45 10.68 -28.80
N THR A 407 -13.10 9.56 -28.21
CA THR A 407 -13.93 8.86 -27.20
C THR A 407 -13.31 9.00 -25.83
N ASN A 408 -14.09 9.44 -24.84
CA ASN A 408 -13.69 9.45 -23.44
C ASN A 408 -14.02 8.11 -22.76
N SER A 409 -13.07 7.18 -22.81
CA SER A 409 -13.15 5.87 -22.14
C SER A 409 -12.84 5.94 -20.64
N GLY A 410 -12.59 7.13 -20.11
CA GLY A 410 -12.29 7.34 -18.69
C GLY A 410 -13.53 7.31 -17.80
N THR A 411 -13.29 7.56 -16.51
CA THR A 411 -14.29 7.56 -15.42
C THR A 411 -14.63 8.97 -14.93
N ALA A 412 -14.13 10.01 -15.61
CA ALA A 412 -14.49 11.41 -15.41
C ALA A 412 -14.70 12.13 -16.75
N ALA A 413 -15.44 13.24 -16.75
CA ALA A 413 -15.51 14.13 -17.91
C ALA A 413 -14.18 14.87 -18.12
N MET A 414 -13.70 14.96 -19.37
CA MET A 414 -12.57 15.83 -19.69
C MET A 414 -13.08 17.23 -20.04
N ALA A 415 -12.89 18.19 -19.12
CA ALA A 415 -13.13 19.61 -19.40
C ALA A 415 -12.06 20.14 -20.38
N ASN A 416 -12.44 21.09 -21.25
CA ASN A 416 -11.56 21.69 -22.26
C ASN A 416 -10.83 20.66 -23.15
N ALA A 417 -11.45 19.53 -23.43
CA ALA A 417 -10.86 18.49 -24.27
C ALA A 417 -10.68 19.01 -25.70
N VAL A 418 -9.46 18.85 -26.22
CA VAL A 418 -9.17 19.02 -27.64
C VAL A 418 -9.61 17.76 -28.38
N CYS A 419 -10.30 17.92 -29.51
CA CYS A 419 -10.47 16.88 -30.51
C CYS A 419 -10.26 17.52 -31.88
N THR A 420 -9.14 17.25 -32.53
CA THR A 420 -8.76 17.88 -33.81
C THR A 420 -7.82 17.02 -34.63
N VAL A 421 -7.72 17.34 -35.93
CA VAL A 421 -6.67 16.85 -36.83
C VAL A 421 -5.94 18.01 -37.48
N THR A 422 -4.72 17.74 -37.94
CA THR A 422 -3.88 18.64 -38.76
C THR A 422 -3.25 17.82 -39.89
N GLY A 423 -2.74 18.46 -40.94
CA GLY A 423 -2.14 17.75 -42.08
C GLY A 423 -3.15 17.04 -42.99
N LEU A 424 -4.42 17.47 -43.01
CA LEU A 424 -5.42 17.01 -43.99
C LEU A 424 -5.00 17.34 -45.43
N PRO A 425 -5.52 16.59 -46.45
CA PRO A 425 -5.31 16.91 -47.85
C PRO A 425 -5.65 18.37 -48.21
N ALA A 426 -4.85 18.98 -49.09
CA ALA A 426 -5.09 20.35 -49.53
C ALA A 426 -6.51 20.51 -50.10
N GLY A 427 -7.26 21.52 -49.61
CA GLY A 427 -8.66 21.75 -49.98
C GLY A 427 -9.70 20.97 -49.15
N VAL A 428 -9.27 20.13 -48.20
CA VAL A 428 -10.12 19.44 -47.21
C VAL A 428 -10.00 20.11 -45.84
N GLN A 429 -11.11 20.25 -45.13
CA GLN A 429 -11.16 20.87 -43.80
C GLN A 429 -12.12 20.13 -42.85
N ILE A 430 -12.03 20.41 -41.54
CA ILE A 430 -13.00 19.95 -40.55
C ILE A 430 -14.30 20.73 -40.79
N ALA A 431 -15.38 20.01 -41.10
CA ALA A 431 -16.65 20.62 -41.52
C ALA A 431 -17.60 20.83 -40.33
N ALA A 432 -17.79 19.81 -39.50
CA ALA A 432 -18.59 19.88 -38.28
C ALA A 432 -18.20 18.76 -37.30
N CYS A 433 -18.20 19.07 -36.01
CA CYS A 433 -18.11 18.07 -34.95
C CYS A 433 -19.43 17.99 -34.18
N SER A 434 -19.76 16.79 -33.68
CA SER A 434 -20.94 16.56 -32.86
C SER A 434 -20.67 15.56 -31.75
N SER A 435 -21.43 15.64 -30.66
CA SER A 435 -21.45 14.65 -29.58
C SER A 435 -22.89 14.41 -29.14
N ASN A 436 -23.31 13.14 -29.09
CA ASN A 436 -24.70 12.73 -28.84
C ASN A 436 -25.75 13.51 -29.68
N GLY A 437 -25.44 13.78 -30.96
CA GLY A 437 -26.30 14.53 -31.89
C GLY A 437 -26.31 16.07 -31.71
N ALA A 438 -25.74 16.60 -30.64
CA ALA A 438 -25.55 18.04 -30.46
C ALA A 438 -24.28 18.54 -31.16
N ALA A 439 -24.29 19.79 -31.66
CA ALA A 439 -23.11 20.43 -32.23
C ALA A 439 -22.03 20.63 -31.15
N TRP A 440 -20.77 20.34 -31.48
CA TRP A 440 -19.62 20.40 -30.58
C TRP A 440 -18.46 21.13 -31.27
N THR A 441 -17.62 21.84 -30.51
CA THR A 441 -16.46 22.58 -31.04
C THR A 441 -15.26 22.44 -30.12
N SER A 442 -14.06 22.26 -30.69
CA SER A 442 -12.82 22.08 -29.94
C SER A 442 -12.23 23.44 -29.54
N PRO A 443 -11.76 23.64 -28.29
CA PRO A 443 -11.86 22.75 -27.14
C PRO A 443 -13.19 22.90 -26.38
N ALA A 444 -13.77 21.78 -25.94
CA ALA A 444 -14.95 21.78 -25.08
C ALA A 444 -15.00 20.51 -24.22
N THR A 445 -15.95 20.40 -23.29
CA THR A 445 -16.07 19.20 -22.45
C THR A 445 -16.46 17.97 -23.28
N ILE A 446 -15.79 16.84 -23.04
CA ILE A 446 -16.26 15.52 -23.45
C ILE A 446 -16.66 14.76 -22.17
N PRO A 447 -17.96 14.49 -21.93
CA PRO A 447 -18.41 13.78 -20.74
C PRO A 447 -17.86 12.35 -20.64
N GLU A 448 -18.03 11.73 -19.47
CA GLU A 448 -17.70 10.33 -19.25
C GLU A 448 -18.47 9.42 -20.23
N GLY A 449 -17.78 8.48 -20.88
CA GLY A 449 -18.38 7.52 -21.82
C GLY A 449 -18.89 8.11 -23.13
N GLN A 450 -18.63 9.38 -23.43
CA GLN A 450 -19.09 10.04 -24.65
C GLN A 450 -18.03 10.05 -25.76
N THR A 451 -18.52 10.06 -27.01
CA THR A 451 -17.72 10.24 -28.22
C THR A 451 -18.05 11.57 -28.88
N VAL A 452 -17.03 12.27 -29.35
CA VAL A 452 -17.13 13.33 -30.36
C VAL A 452 -16.83 12.72 -31.72
N VAL A 453 -17.67 12.97 -32.71
CA VAL A 453 -17.41 12.61 -34.11
C VAL A 453 -17.26 13.89 -34.91
N CYS A 454 -16.11 14.05 -35.57
CA CYS A 454 -15.77 15.19 -36.41
C CYS A 454 -15.72 14.77 -37.88
N GLN A 455 -16.61 15.34 -38.69
CA GLN A 455 -16.62 15.15 -40.14
C GLN A 455 -15.58 16.07 -40.80
N VAL A 456 -14.85 15.55 -41.78
CA VAL A 456 -14.00 16.33 -42.68
C VAL A 456 -14.55 16.27 -44.09
N SER A 457 -14.51 17.38 -44.81
CA SER A 457 -14.94 17.42 -46.22
C SER A 457 -14.24 18.50 -47.03
N GLY A 458 -14.26 18.35 -48.36
CA GLY A 458 -13.76 19.32 -49.31
C GLY A 458 -13.49 18.68 -50.68
N THR A 459 -12.61 19.31 -51.45
CA THR A 459 -12.13 18.81 -52.75
C THR A 459 -10.62 18.76 -52.69
N ALA A 460 -10.00 17.62 -53.01
CA ALA A 460 -8.56 17.47 -52.89
C ALA A 460 -7.84 18.22 -54.02
N THR A 461 -7.17 19.33 -53.74
CA THR A 461 -6.59 20.22 -54.77
C THR A 461 -5.18 19.85 -55.22
N GLN A 462 -4.51 18.91 -54.56
CA GLN A 462 -3.09 18.60 -54.79
C GLN A 462 -2.81 17.10 -54.65
N GLU A 463 -2.08 16.53 -55.61
CA GLU A 463 -1.47 15.19 -55.50
C GLU A 463 -0.35 15.19 -54.45
N SER A 464 -0.46 14.30 -53.45
CA SER A 464 0.56 14.09 -52.40
C SER A 464 0.20 12.95 -51.46
N VAL A 465 1.16 12.57 -50.61
CA VAL A 465 0.88 11.84 -49.37
C VAL A 465 0.83 12.85 -48.23
N PHE A 466 -0.32 12.92 -47.55
CA PHE A 466 -0.61 13.88 -46.48
C PHE A 466 -0.55 13.17 -45.12
N PRO A 467 0.45 13.46 -44.26
CA PRO A 467 0.57 12.84 -42.95
C PRO A 467 -0.38 13.52 -41.95
N VAL A 468 -1.60 12.98 -41.84
CA VAL A 468 -2.62 13.49 -40.92
C VAL A 468 -2.22 13.20 -39.48
N GLN A 469 -2.17 14.22 -38.63
CA GLN A 469 -1.86 14.13 -37.21
C GLN A 469 -3.08 14.54 -36.38
N GLY A 470 -3.61 13.58 -35.61
CA GLY A 470 -4.74 13.76 -34.72
C GLY A 470 -4.32 14.03 -33.27
N THR A 471 -5.11 14.83 -32.55
CA THR A 471 -4.99 15.03 -31.09
C THR A 471 -6.37 14.96 -30.43
N GLY A 472 -6.50 14.07 -29.45
CA GLY A 472 -7.67 13.89 -28.59
C GLY A 472 -7.24 13.94 -27.12
N GLY A 473 -7.43 15.07 -26.43
CA GLY A 473 -6.87 15.26 -25.08
C GLY A 473 -5.35 15.08 -25.06
N SER A 474 -4.86 14.08 -24.32
CA SER A 474 -3.44 13.68 -24.30
C SER A 474 -3.10 12.53 -25.26
N SER A 475 -4.06 12.02 -26.03
CA SER A 475 -3.86 10.99 -27.04
C SER A 475 -3.54 11.62 -28.40
N THR A 476 -2.58 11.03 -29.11
CA THR A 476 -2.21 11.41 -30.48
C THR A 476 -2.23 10.19 -31.39
N ALA A 477 -2.65 10.38 -32.64
CA ALA A 477 -2.66 9.34 -33.67
C ALA A 477 -2.19 9.91 -35.01
N ALA A 478 -1.65 9.06 -35.89
CA ALA A 478 -1.16 9.44 -37.20
C ALA A 478 -1.74 8.54 -38.29
N ALA A 479 -2.04 9.10 -39.47
CA ALA A 479 -2.47 8.35 -40.65
C ALA A 479 -2.05 9.06 -41.94
N ASP A 480 -1.47 8.33 -42.89
CA ASP A 480 -1.11 8.88 -44.20
C ASP A 480 -2.30 8.78 -45.18
N VAL A 481 -2.66 9.89 -45.82
CA VAL A 481 -3.70 9.95 -46.85
C VAL A 481 -3.08 10.24 -48.22
N THR A 482 -3.23 9.31 -49.17
CA THR A 482 -2.65 9.42 -50.51
C THR A 482 -3.65 9.99 -51.51
N ILE A 483 -3.43 11.21 -51.97
CA ILE A 483 -4.16 11.79 -53.11
C ILE A 483 -3.34 11.56 -54.38
N ALA A 484 -3.88 10.80 -55.33
CA ALA A 484 -3.25 10.56 -56.63
C ALA A 484 -3.67 11.60 -57.69
N ALA A 485 -2.88 11.74 -58.75
CA ALA A 485 -3.24 12.51 -59.95
C ALA A 485 -4.64 12.17 -60.49
N PRO A 486 -5.33 13.11 -61.17
CA PRO A 486 -6.52 12.79 -61.92
C PRO A 486 -6.16 11.76 -62.99
N THR A 487 -7.04 10.77 -63.19
CA THR A 487 -6.84 9.78 -64.27
C THR A 487 -6.94 10.52 -65.60
N PRO A 488 -5.90 10.50 -66.47
CA PRO A 488 -5.95 11.26 -67.73
C PRO A 488 -7.09 10.74 -68.59
N ASP A 489 -7.80 11.66 -69.25
CA ASP A 489 -8.88 11.31 -70.17
C ASP A 489 -8.40 10.29 -71.21
N PRO A 490 -9.21 9.26 -71.52
CA PRO A 490 -8.83 8.26 -72.51
C PRO A 490 -8.63 8.94 -73.85
N VAL A 491 -7.38 8.99 -74.33
CA VAL A 491 -7.01 9.56 -75.63
C VAL A 491 -7.93 8.94 -76.69
N PRO A 492 -8.70 9.75 -77.44
CA PRO A 492 -9.71 9.22 -78.34
C PRO A 492 -9.05 8.33 -79.38
N THR A 493 -9.47 7.06 -79.42
CA THR A 493 -8.90 6.04 -80.29
C THR A 493 -8.96 6.54 -81.75
N PRO A 494 -7.83 6.60 -82.48
CA PRO A 494 -7.85 7.09 -83.85
C PRO A 494 -8.75 6.20 -84.70
N VAL A 495 -9.73 6.81 -85.37
CA VAL A 495 -10.65 6.11 -86.26
C VAL A 495 -9.82 5.51 -87.41
N PRO A 496 -9.91 4.18 -87.67
CA PRO A 496 -9.09 3.55 -88.69
C PRO A 496 -9.45 4.06 -90.09
N GLU A 497 -8.41 4.41 -90.85
CA GLU A 497 -8.52 4.93 -92.22
C GLU A 497 -8.92 3.80 -93.20
N PRO A 498 -9.73 4.08 -94.26
CA PRO A 498 -10.25 3.02 -95.14
C PRO A 498 -9.15 2.34 -95.99
N ALA A 499 -8.96 1.04 -95.81
CA ALA A 499 -7.95 0.26 -96.54
C ALA A 499 -8.37 -0.05 -98.01
N PRO A 500 -7.48 0.18 -99.01
CA PRO A 500 -7.72 -0.21 -100.39
C PRO A 500 -7.29 -1.66 -100.71
N GLN A 501 -8.04 -2.32 -101.60
CA GLN A 501 -7.68 -3.55 -102.34
C GLN A 501 -6.80 -3.20 -103.58
N PRO A 502 -6.10 -4.11 -104.32
CA PRO A 502 -6.18 -5.60 -104.43
C PRO A 502 -4.92 -6.30 -103.81
N VAL A 503 -4.32 -7.46 -104.19
CA VAL A 503 -4.21 -8.36 -105.38
C VAL A 503 -3.95 -9.83 -104.92
N PRO A 504 -4.40 -10.89 -105.63
CA PRO A 504 -4.26 -12.29 -105.18
C PRO A 504 -3.02 -13.07 -105.69
N GLU A 505 -2.58 -14.02 -104.84
CA GLU A 505 -1.83 -15.28 -105.12
C GLU A 505 -0.37 -15.23 -105.67
N PRO A 506 0.50 -16.25 -105.41
CA PRO A 506 0.24 -17.71 -105.55
C PRO A 506 0.71 -18.66 -104.41
N GLU A 507 0.25 -19.93 -104.49
CA GLU A 507 0.77 -21.10 -103.74
C GLU A 507 2.07 -21.72 -104.38
N PRO A 508 2.54 -22.94 -104.03
CA PRO A 508 3.37 -23.22 -102.85
C PRO A 508 4.70 -23.97 -103.15
N VAL A 509 5.60 -24.08 -102.17
CA VAL A 509 6.85 -24.88 -102.24
C VAL A 509 7.07 -25.64 -100.90
N PRO A 510 7.51 -26.92 -100.87
CA PRO A 510 7.23 -27.81 -99.74
C PRO A 510 8.28 -27.89 -98.60
N GLU A 511 7.82 -28.47 -97.50
CA GLU A 511 8.53 -28.81 -96.25
C GLU A 511 9.63 -29.88 -96.42
N PRO A 512 10.69 -29.82 -95.59
CA PRO A 512 11.21 -31.06 -95.00
C PRO A 512 11.68 -30.94 -93.53
N GLY A 513 11.42 -31.99 -92.73
CA GLY A 513 12.40 -32.46 -91.74
C GLY A 513 12.12 -32.18 -90.25
N ALA A 514 11.10 -32.84 -89.71
CA ALA A 514 10.77 -32.97 -88.28
C ALA A 514 11.92 -32.90 -87.25
N ALA A 515 11.67 -32.18 -86.15
CA ALA A 515 12.34 -32.36 -84.85
C ALA A 515 11.30 -32.74 -83.77
N ILE A 516 11.63 -33.72 -82.92
CA ILE A 516 10.68 -34.37 -82.00
C ILE A 516 10.56 -33.55 -80.69
N PRO A 517 9.35 -33.26 -80.18
CA PRO A 517 9.18 -32.50 -78.94
C PRO A 517 9.63 -33.30 -77.71
N VAL A 518 10.45 -32.68 -76.86
CA VAL A 518 10.91 -33.25 -75.58
C VAL A 518 9.90 -32.89 -74.48
N PRO A 519 9.35 -33.86 -73.72
CA PRO A 519 8.37 -33.58 -72.68
C PRO A 519 9.04 -33.02 -71.41
N SER A 520 8.92 -31.71 -71.17
CA SER A 520 9.24 -31.11 -69.88
C SER A 520 8.22 -31.53 -68.82
N LEU A 521 8.68 -31.95 -67.63
CA LEU A 521 7.84 -32.55 -66.58
C LEU A 521 6.67 -31.66 -66.12
N SER A 522 5.55 -32.30 -65.78
CA SER A 522 4.38 -31.64 -65.22
C SER A 522 4.61 -31.17 -63.78
N GLN A 523 3.86 -30.14 -63.36
CA GLN A 523 4.00 -29.49 -62.04
C GLN A 523 3.90 -30.45 -60.84
N TRP A 524 3.21 -31.59 -60.99
CA TRP A 524 3.12 -32.64 -59.97
C TRP A 524 4.48 -33.20 -59.52
N GLY A 525 5.50 -33.19 -60.39
CA GLY A 525 6.86 -33.63 -60.04
C GLY A 525 7.57 -32.74 -59.03
N GLN A 526 7.26 -31.43 -58.97
CA GLN A 526 7.94 -30.48 -58.08
C GLN A 526 7.41 -30.53 -56.65
N TRP A 527 6.13 -30.88 -56.47
CA TRP A 527 5.52 -31.04 -55.14
C TRP A 527 6.08 -32.27 -54.39
N LEU A 528 6.35 -33.37 -55.09
CA LEU A 528 6.87 -34.60 -54.47
C LEU A 528 8.31 -34.47 -53.95
N LEU A 529 9.18 -33.68 -54.60
CA LEU A 529 10.54 -33.44 -54.10
C LEU A 529 10.55 -32.56 -52.83
N SER A 530 9.61 -31.62 -52.73
CA SER A 530 9.54 -30.66 -51.62
C SER A 530 9.12 -31.31 -50.29
N GLY A 531 8.25 -32.34 -50.34
CA GLY A 531 7.81 -33.06 -49.14
C GLY A 531 8.89 -33.89 -48.45
N LEU A 532 9.89 -34.40 -49.21
CA LEU A 532 10.87 -35.35 -48.69
C LEU A 532 11.90 -34.72 -47.74
N LEU A 533 12.19 -33.43 -47.89
CA LEU A 533 13.18 -32.70 -47.07
C LEU A 533 12.65 -32.32 -45.68
N VAL A 534 11.35 -32.11 -45.53
CA VAL A 534 10.74 -31.77 -44.22
C VAL A 534 10.73 -32.98 -43.27
N ALA A 535 10.54 -34.19 -43.81
CA ALA A 535 10.49 -35.43 -43.03
C ALA A 535 11.83 -35.78 -42.34
N LEU A 536 12.96 -35.38 -42.91
CA LEU A 536 14.30 -35.66 -42.36
C LEU A 536 14.72 -34.70 -41.23
N GLY A 537 14.17 -33.48 -41.17
CA GLY A 537 14.52 -32.51 -40.13
C GLY A 537 13.99 -32.85 -38.74
N LEU A 538 12.81 -33.48 -38.65
CA LEU A 538 12.08 -33.68 -37.38
C LEU A 538 12.62 -34.81 -36.49
N VAL A 539 13.53 -35.66 -36.99
CA VAL A 539 14.09 -36.80 -36.24
C VAL A 539 15.26 -36.37 -35.32
N VAL A 540 15.97 -35.29 -35.65
CA VAL A 540 17.21 -34.89 -34.95
C VAL A 540 16.95 -34.15 -33.62
N VAL A 541 15.85 -33.39 -33.52
CA VAL A 541 15.60 -32.49 -32.38
C VAL A 541 15.10 -33.22 -31.12
N ARG A 542 14.59 -34.46 -31.23
CA ARG A 542 13.98 -35.20 -30.10
C ARG A 542 14.94 -36.09 -29.29
N ARG A 543 16.26 -35.89 -29.38
CA ARG A 543 17.28 -36.63 -28.59
C ARG A 543 18.43 -35.76 -28.04
N LYS A 544 18.14 -34.83 -27.14
CA LYS A 544 19.09 -34.39 -26.09
C LYS A 544 18.39 -33.75 -24.89
N HIS A 545 19.06 -33.79 -23.74
CA HIS A 545 18.71 -33.19 -22.44
C HIS A 545 17.42 -33.69 -21.77
N GLY A 546 17.51 -34.93 -21.26
CA GLY A 546 17.32 -35.13 -19.81
C GLY A 546 18.70 -35.14 -19.11
N GLN A 547 18.71 -35.14 -17.78
CA GLN A 547 19.88 -35.03 -16.89
C GLN A 547 20.59 -33.66 -16.91
N HIS A 548 20.20 -32.78 -15.99
CA HIS A 548 20.75 -32.83 -14.64
C HIS A 548 19.64 -32.70 -13.59
#